data_AF-A0A5B2W9U0-F1
#
_entry.id   AF-A0A5B2W9U0-F1
#
_cell.length_a   1.000
_cell.length_b   1.000
_cell.length_c   1.000
_cell.angle_alpha   90.00
_cell.angle_beta   90.00
_cell.angle_gamma   90.00
#
_symmetry.space_group_name_H-M   'P 1'
#
loop_
_entity.id
_entity.type
_entity.pdbx_description
1 polymer ?
#
loop_
_entity_poly.entity_id
_entity_poly.type
_entity_poly.pdbx_seq_one_letter_code
_entity_poly.pdbx_strand_id
1 'polypeptide(L)' 'MSEFVTTLREQVRETQRALTAAQAARHPHEVRLHLARLRDLLEIAERHAVDTRDWVHPSVRQILESEAS' A
#
# COMPACT_ATOMS: atom_id res chain seq x y z
N MET A 1 18.50 -5.89 -7.56
CA MET A 1 17.21 -5.16 -7.50
C MET A 1 17.36 -3.93 -8.39
N SER A 2 16.43 -3.64 -9.30
CA SER A 2 16.53 -2.37 -10.07
C SER A 2 16.17 -1.18 -9.17
N GLU A 3 16.67 0.00 -9.51
CA GLU A 3 16.35 1.26 -8.82
C GLU A 3 14.84 1.49 -8.74
N PHE A 4 14.11 1.18 -9.83
CA PHE A 4 12.65 1.21 -9.86
C PHE A 4 12.01 0.38 -8.75
N VAL A 5 12.43 -0.89 -8.59
CA VAL A 5 11.85 -1.79 -7.58
C VAL A 5 12.17 -1.31 -6.17
N THR A 6 13.37 -0.78 -5.94
CA THR A 6 13.77 -0.20 -4.65
C THR A 6 12.87 0.99 -4.30
N THR A 7 12.73 1.94 -5.20
CA THR A 7 11.88 3.14 -5.02
C THR A 7 10.42 2.76 -4.81
N LEU A 8 9.89 1.83 -5.59
CA LEU A 8 8.51 1.38 -5.46
C LEU A 8 8.27 0.71 -4.09
N ARG A 9 9.21 -0.14 -3.65
CA ARG A 9 9.13 -0.79 -2.33
C ARG A 9 9.18 0.23 -1.19
N GLU A 10 9.98 1.28 -1.31
CA GLU A 10 10.03 2.36 -0.32
C GLU A 10 8.72 3.13 -0.23
N GLN A 11 8.14 3.51 -1.38
CA GLN A 11 6.85 4.19 -1.43
C GLN A 11 5.71 3.33 -0.85
N VAL A 12 5.71 2.02 -1.14
CA VAL A 12 4.76 1.06 -0.56
C VAL A 12 4.92 0.99 0.96
N ARG A 13 6.16 0.95 1.47
CA ARG A 13 6.44 0.93 2.91
C ARG A 13 6.02 2.22 3.61
N GLU A 14 6.23 3.38 2.99
CA GLU A 14 5.83 4.68 3.53
C GLU A 14 4.32 4.85 3.57
N THR A 15 3.65 4.49 2.47
CA THR A 15 2.18 4.56 2.38
C THR A 15 1.51 3.67 3.43
N GLN A 16 2.05 2.47 3.69
CA GLN A 16 1.55 1.60 4.77
C GLN A 16 1.75 2.19 6.17
N ARG A 17 2.87 2.87 6.41
CA ARG A 17 3.11 3.56 7.68
C ARG A 17 2.13 4.72 7.88
N ALA A 18 1.89 5.51 6.84
CA ALA A 18 0.91 6.59 6.86
C ALA A 18 -0.53 6.08 7.07
N LEU A 19 -0.91 4.99 6.39
CA LEU A 19 -2.18 4.31 6.60
C LEU A 19 -2.36 3.89 8.07
N THR A 20 -1.36 3.24 8.64
CA THR A 20 -1.40 2.77 10.04
C THR A 20 -1.55 3.96 11.01
N ALA A 21 -0.84 5.06 10.75
CA ALA A 21 -0.96 6.29 11.54
C ALA A 21 -2.36 6.93 11.42
N ALA A 22 -2.91 7.02 10.21
CA ALA A 22 -4.26 7.55 9.96
C ALA A 22 -5.34 6.68 10.63
N GLN A 23 -5.16 5.35 10.66
CA GLN A 23 -6.05 4.45 11.40
C GLN A 23 -5.99 4.68 12.90
N ALA A 24 -4.78 4.78 13.46
CA ALA A 24 -4.58 5.06 14.88
C ALA A 24 -5.19 6.42 15.28
N ALA A 25 -5.10 7.41 14.40
CA ALA A 25 -5.69 8.74 14.58
C ALA A 25 -7.21 8.79 14.30
N ARG A 26 -7.83 7.70 13.83
CA ARG A 26 -9.24 7.63 13.40
C ARG A 26 -9.59 8.70 12.37
N HIS A 27 -8.73 8.89 11.37
CA HIS A 27 -8.94 9.80 10.24
C HIS A 27 -9.45 9.02 9.01
N PRO A 28 -10.77 8.76 8.88
CA PRO A 28 -11.32 7.89 7.83
C PRO A 28 -11.12 8.43 6.41
N HIS A 29 -10.90 9.73 6.25
CA HIS A 29 -10.55 10.31 4.95
C HIS A 29 -9.12 9.96 4.54
N GLU A 30 -8.16 10.17 5.44
CA GLU A 30 -6.74 9.85 5.19
C GLU A 30 -6.52 8.35 5.01
N VAL A 31 -7.24 7.52 5.77
CA VAL A 31 -7.25 6.06 5.57
C VAL A 31 -7.62 5.70 4.14
N ARG A 32 -8.74 6.23 3.63
CA ARG A 32 -9.16 5.98 2.23
C ARG A 32 -8.14 6.48 1.21
N LEU A 33 -7.55 7.65 1.45
CA LEU A 33 -6.52 8.21 0.57
C LEU A 33 -5.26 7.33 0.51
N HIS A 34 -4.78 6.86 1.66
CA HIS A 34 -3.61 5.98 1.71
C HIS A 34 -3.91 4.60 1.14
N LEU A 35 -5.14 4.08 1.28
CA LEU A 35 -5.55 2.84 0.62
C LEU A 35 -5.58 2.96 -0.89
N ALA A 36 -6.17 4.04 -1.42
CA ALA A 36 -6.16 4.32 -2.86
C ALA A 36 -4.73 4.41 -3.39
N ARG A 37 -3.87 5.18 -2.71
CA ARG A 37 -2.45 5.29 -3.07
C ARG A 37 -1.73 3.94 -3.05
N LEU A 38 -2.01 3.10 -2.06
CA LEU A 38 -1.40 1.78 -1.97
C LEU A 38 -1.85 0.86 -3.11
N ARG A 39 -3.12 0.91 -3.52
CA ARG A 39 -3.63 0.19 -4.71
C ARG A 39 -2.90 0.62 -5.97
N ASP A 40 -2.75 1.93 -6.21
CA ASP A 40 -2.04 2.44 -7.38
C ASP A 40 -0.59 1.93 -7.47
N LEU A 41 0.11 1.91 -6.34
CA LEU A 41 1.50 1.43 -6.27
C LEU A 41 1.60 -0.08 -6.56
N LEU A 42 0.64 -0.87 -6.07
CA LEU A 42 0.59 -2.31 -6.32
C LEU A 42 0.23 -2.61 -7.77
N GLU A 43 -0.67 -1.83 -8.37
CA GLU A 43 -1.01 -1.93 -9.79
C GLU A 43 0.21 -1.58 -10.67
N ILE A 44 0.97 -0.55 -10.31
CA ILE A 44 2.25 -0.25 -10.97
C ILE A 44 3.20 -1.44 -10.87
N ALA A 45 3.30 -2.07 -9.69
CA ALA A 45 4.16 -3.24 -9.52
C ALA A 45 3.72 -4.41 -10.42
N GLU A 46 2.41 -4.68 -10.49
CA GLU A 46 1.83 -5.72 -11.32
C GLU A 46 2.09 -5.49 -12.81
N ARG A 47 1.90 -4.26 -13.31
CA ARG A 47 2.21 -3.88 -14.70
C ARG A 47 3.67 -4.11 -15.07
N HIS A 48 4.57 -4.06 -14.08
CA HIS A 48 5.99 -4.32 -14.25
C HIS A 48 6.41 -5.76 -13.86
N ALA A 49 5.44 -6.66 -13.66
CA ALA A 49 5.63 -8.05 -13.24
C ALA A 49 6.48 -8.21 -11.96
N VAL A 50 6.36 -7.24 -11.05
CA VAL A 50 7.04 -7.26 -9.75
C VAL A 50 6.17 -7.97 -8.73
N ASP A 51 6.71 -9.02 -8.11
CA ASP A 51 6.03 -9.71 -7.02
C ASP A 51 6.05 -8.86 -5.74
N THR A 52 4.85 -8.46 -5.31
CA THR A 52 4.63 -7.62 -4.12
C THR A 52 4.01 -8.38 -2.95
N ARG A 53 3.88 -9.71 -3.04
CA ARG A 53 3.24 -10.54 -2.00
C ARG A 53 3.81 -10.28 -0.60
N ASP A 54 5.13 -10.12 -0.53
CA ASP A 54 5.88 -9.88 0.72
C ASP A 54 6.06 -8.40 1.09
N TRP A 55 5.50 -7.47 0.29
CA TRP A 55 5.67 -6.03 0.53
C TRP A 55 4.57 -5.44 1.40
N VAL A 56 3.40 -6.07 1.39
CA VAL A 56 2.20 -5.59 2.08
C VAL A 56 2.00 -6.40 3.35
N HIS A 57 1.91 -5.71 4.48
CA HIS A 57 1.64 -6.35 5.76
C HIS A 57 0.25 -7.04 5.72
N PRO A 58 0.08 -8.24 6.29
CA PRO A 58 -1.18 -8.98 6.26
C PRO A 58 -2.39 -8.15 6.74
N SER A 59 -2.22 -7.35 7.80
CA SER A 59 -3.28 -6.46 8.30
C SER A 59 -3.70 -5.41 7.28
N VAL A 60 -2.76 -4.88 6.49
CA VAL A 60 -3.06 -3.89 5.43
C VAL A 60 -3.76 -4.55 4.25
N ARG A 61 -3.35 -5.78 3.90
CA ARG A 61 -4.01 -6.58 2.86
C ARG A 61 -5.48 -6.82 3.20
N GLN A 62 -5.78 -7.18 4.45
CA GLN A 62 -7.17 -7.36 4.91
C GLN A 62 -8.02 -6.10 4.75
N ILE A 63 -7.46 -4.92 4.99
CA ILE A 63 -8.16 -3.64 4.84
C ILE A 63 -8.42 -3.35 3.35
N LEU A 64 -7.43 -3.60 2.48
CA LEU A 64 -7.57 -3.44 1.03
C LEU A 64 -8.69 -4.33 0.45
N GLU A 65 -8.82 -5.55 0.97
CA GLU A 65 -9.87 -6.51 0.58
C GLU A 65 -11.25 -6.08 1.10
N SER A 66 -11.31 -5.54 2.33
CA SER A 66 -12.56 -5.08 2.94
C SER A 66 -13.18 -3.87 2.22
N GLU A 67 -12.36 -2.97 1.68
CA GLU A 67 -12.78 -1.78 0.93
C GLU A 67 -12.97 -2.04 -0.58
N ALA A 68 -12.87 -3.29 -1.01
CA ALA A 68 -13.13 -3.71 -2.40
C ALA A 68 -14.49 -4.40 -2.56
N SER A 69 -15.17 -4.71 -1.45
CA SER A 69 -16.54 -5.26 -1.39
C SER A 69 -17.58 -4.14 -1.27
#